data_AF-A0AAU5X9Z4-F1
#
_entry.id   AF-A0AAU5X9Z4-F1
#
_cell.length_a   1.000
_cell.length_b   1.000
_cell.length_c   1.000
_cell.angle_alpha   90.00
_cell.angle_beta   90.00
_cell.angle_gamma   90.00
#
_symmetry.space_group_name_H-M   'P 1'
#
loop_
_entity.id
_entity.type
_entity.pdbx_description
1 polymer ?
#
loop_
_entity_poly.entity_id
_entity_poly.type
_entity_poly.pdbx_seq_one_letter_code
_entity_poly.pdbx_strand_id
1 'polypeptide(L)'
;MYTEVANGGFGPMYGILGITPSGQHDQPGITAVEEYLQNPQLNEPVGFPLIAAGCSVWWYVSLTKPGNPVCLFDWDGWDWPERDSPEVAVSHTVPTLAEWLVRWADGHDVWPPLDHE
;
A
#
# COMPACT_ATOMS: atom_id res chain seq x y z
N MET A 1 -4.77 31.53 -8.12
CA MET A 1 -4.54 30.90 -6.80
C MET A 1 -5.73 29.97 -6.60
N TYR A 2 -5.60 28.71 -7.02
CA TYR A 2 -6.68 27.72 -6.93
C TYR A 2 -6.55 27.02 -5.58
N THR A 3 -7.42 27.37 -4.63
CA THR A 3 -7.60 26.68 -3.35
C THR A 3 -8.77 25.72 -3.44
N GLU A 4 -8.84 24.92 -4.51
CA GLU A 4 -9.49 23.63 -4.36
C GLU A 4 -8.52 22.81 -3.53
N VAL A 5 -8.90 22.54 -2.28
CA VAL A 5 -8.42 21.34 -1.60
C VAL A 5 -8.74 20.22 -2.58
N ALA A 6 -7.72 19.74 -3.29
CA ALA A 6 -7.89 18.53 -4.04
C ALA A 6 -8.33 17.50 -3.01
N ASN A 7 -9.55 16.99 -3.14
CA ASN A 7 -9.93 15.70 -2.58
C ASN A 7 -9.18 14.59 -3.35
N GLY A 8 -7.91 14.85 -3.70
CA GLY A 8 -7.09 14.08 -4.61
C GLY A 8 -6.62 12.83 -3.90
N GLY A 9 -7.53 11.86 -3.82
CA GLY A 9 -7.33 10.52 -4.37
C GLY A 9 -6.28 9.61 -3.76
N PHE A 10 -5.34 10.09 -2.94
CA PHE A 10 -4.32 9.24 -2.36
C PHE A 10 -4.89 8.66 -1.06
N GLY A 11 -5.33 7.42 -1.14
CA GLY A 11 -5.95 6.66 -0.05
C GLY A 11 -6.83 5.54 -0.62
N PRO A 12 -7.54 4.77 0.21
CA PRO A 12 -8.45 3.68 -0.17
C PRO A 12 -9.62 4.06 -1.12
N MET A 13 -9.59 5.20 -1.80
CA MET A 13 -10.54 5.58 -2.85
C MET A 13 -10.58 4.56 -4.00
N TYR A 14 -9.51 3.77 -4.17
CA TYR A 14 -9.42 2.65 -5.12
C TYR A 14 -9.98 1.32 -4.57
N GLY A 15 -10.35 1.28 -3.28
CA GLY A 15 -10.89 0.11 -2.59
C GLY A 15 -9.83 -0.91 -2.16
N ILE A 16 -10.21 -1.82 -1.25
CA ILE A 16 -9.40 -3.00 -0.91
C ILE A 16 -9.42 -3.95 -2.11
N LEU A 17 -8.25 -4.42 -2.51
CA LEU A 17 -8.10 -5.34 -3.62
C LEU A 17 -8.79 -6.68 -3.38
N GLY A 18 -9.43 -7.18 -4.42
CA GLY A 18 -10.13 -8.46 -4.41
C GLY A 18 -9.17 -9.63 -4.33
N ILE A 19 -9.61 -10.71 -3.67
CA ILE A 19 -8.89 -11.99 -3.62
C ILE A 19 -9.41 -13.01 -4.66
N THR A 20 -10.50 -12.69 -5.34
CA THR A 20 -11.08 -13.51 -6.42
C THR A 20 -11.02 -12.75 -7.74
N PRO A 21 -11.04 -13.43 -8.89
CA PRO A 21 -11.09 -12.79 -10.21
C PRO A 21 -12.30 -11.87 -10.43
N SER A 22 -13.35 -12.01 -9.61
CA SER A 22 -14.55 -11.16 -9.63
C SER A 22 -14.53 -10.08 -8.55
N GLY A 23 -13.42 -9.94 -7.82
CA GLY A 23 -13.27 -8.99 -6.74
C GLY A 23 -12.95 -7.57 -7.24
N GLN A 24 -12.64 -6.68 -6.30
CA GLN A 24 -12.20 -5.32 -6.64
C GLN A 24 -10.83 -5.36 -7.33
N HIS A 25 -10.65 -4.51 -8.32
CA HIS A 25 -9.38 -4.35 -9.04
C HIS A 25 -8.84 -2.94 -8.84
N ASP A 26 -7.54 -2.76 -8.98
CA ASP A 26 -6.95 -1.43 -9.14
C ASP A 26 -7.20 -0.85 -10.55
N GLN A 27 -6.63 0.33 -10.82
CA GLN A 27 -6.49 0.87 -12.17
C GLN A 27 -5.02 0.64 -12.60
N PRO A 28 -4.64 -0.56 -13.07
CA PRO A 28 -4.98 -1.02 -14.43
C PRO A 28 -5.80 -2.32 -14.54
N GLY A 29 -6.32 -2.88 -13.43
CA GLY A 29 -7.29 -3.96 -13.45
C GLY A 29 -6.83 -5.27 -12.80
N ILE A 30 -5.87 -5.22 -11.88
CA ILE A 30 -5.33 -6.40 -11.19
C ILE A 30 -5.92 -6.58 -9.79
N THR A 31 -6.05 -7.84 -9.38
CA THR A 31 -6.46 -8.27 -8.04
C THR A 31 -5.27 -8.38 -7.09
N ALA A 32 -5.53 -8.52 -5.79
CA ALA A 32 -4.49 -8.75 -4.79
C ALA A 32 -3.70 -10.04 -5.07
N VAL A 33 -4.40 -11.08 -5.54
CA VAL A 33 -3.78 -12.38 -5.84
C VAL A 33 -2.89 -12.29 -7.08
N GLU A 34 -3.33 -11.58 -8.12
CA GLU A 34 -2.51 -11.39 -9.32
C GLU A 34 -1.23 -10.62 -9.00
N GLU A 35 -1.33 -9.52 -8.24
CA GLU A 35 -0.17 -8.75 -7.79
C GLU A 35 0.80 -9.61 -6.96
N TYR A 36 0.29 -10.36 -5.99
CA TYR A 36 1.09 -11.28 -5.15
C TYR A 36 1.81 -12.37 -5.96
N LEU A 37 1.20 -12.84 -7.04
CA LEU A 37 1.78 -13.87 -7.91
C LEU A 37 2.76 -13.30 -8.93
N GLN A 38 2.54 -12.07 -9.40
CA GLN A 38 3.42 -11.39 -10.35
C GLN A 38 4.70 -10.87 -9.68
N ASN A 39 4.63 -10.53 -8.39
CA ASN A 39 5.74 -9.93 -7.65
C ASN A 39 6.18 -10.77 -6.42
N PRO A 40 6.60 -12.04 -6.62
CA PRO A 40 6.94 -12.95 -5.52
C PRO A 40 8.08 -12.46 -4.62
N GLN A 41 8.95 -11.59 -5.15
CA GLN A 41 10.04 -10.95 -4.43
C GLN A 41 9.57 -10.02 -3.31
N LEU A 42 8.32 -9.54 -3.35
CA LEU A 42 7.74 -8.68 -2.30
C LEU A 42 7.06 -9.48 -1.18
N ASN A 43 6.73 -10.75 -1.40
CA ASN A 43 5.80 -11.49 -0.54
C ASN A 43 6.29 -11.68 0.89
N GLU A 44 7.59 -11.90 1.09
CA GLU A 44 8.19 -12.04 2.42
C GLU A 44 8.61 -10.69 3.02
N PRO A 45 9.33 -9.82 2.27
CA PRO A 45 9.83 -8.56 2.83
C PRO A 45 8.71 -7.55 3.10
N VAL A 46 7.71 -7.49 2.21
CA VAL A 46 6.67 -6.45 2.20
C VAL A 46 5.31 -7.05 2.59
N GLY A 47 4.89 -8.13 1.91
CA GLY A 47 3.69 -8.89 2.28
C GLY A 47 2.67 -9.04 1.16
N PHE A 48 1.41 -9.15 1.54
CA PHE A 48 0.28 -9.32 0.64
C PHE A 48 -0.33 -7.95 0.28
N PRO A 49 -0.60 -7.66 -1.01
CA PRO A 49 -1.11 -6.36 -1.44
C PRO A 49 -2.52 -6.10 -0.90
N LEU A 50 -2.71 -4.93 -0.33
CA LEU A 50 -3.97 -4.47 0.25
C LEU A 50 -4.67 -3.48 -0.70
N ILE A 51 -3.96 -2.42 -1.10
CA ILE A 51 -4.50 -1.30 -1.86
C ILE A 51 -3.42 -0.74 -2.79
N ALA A 52 -3.77 -0.53 -4.06
CA ALA A 52 -3.03 0.37 -4.93
C ALA A 52 -3.39 1.81 -4.56
N ALA A 53 -2.45 2.54 -3.99
CA ALA A 53 -2.68 3.88 -3.45
C ALA A 53 -2.48 4.99 -4.52
N GLY A 54 -2.00 4.62 -5.71
CA GLY A 54 -1.78 5.49 -6.86
C GLY A 54 -0.30 5.82 -7.07
N CYS A 55 0.05 6.33 -8.27
CA CYS A 55 1.39 6.82 -8.60
C CYS A 55 2.54 5.91 -8.11
N SER A 56 2.45 4.60 -8.40
CA SER A 56 3.42 3.56 -8.01
C SER A 56 3.47 3.20 -6.51
N VAL A 57 2.61 3.79 -5.69
CA VAL A 57 2.55 3.57 -4.23
C VAL A 57 1.44 2.58 -3.86
N TRP A 58 1.75 1.68 -2.92
CA TRP A 58 0.92 0.55 -2.53
C TRP A 58 0.95 0.33 -1.01
N TRP A 59 -0.19 -0.09 -0.46
CA TRP A 59 -0.25 -0.64 0.89
C TRP A 59 -0.18 -2.16 0.83
N TYR A 60 0.66 -2.76 1.68
CA TYR A 60 0.79 -4.21 1.84
C TYR A 60 0.58 -4.59 3.31
N VAL A 61 0.12 -5.81 3.55
CA VAL A 61 -0.01 -6.41 4.88
C VAL A 61 0.86 -7.64 5.02
N SER A 62 1.63 -7.71 6.10
CA SER A 62 2.31 -8.94 6.45
C SER A 62 1.31 -9.97 7.00
N LEU A 63 1.25 -11.14 6.36
CA LEU A 63 0.44 -12.27 6.82
C LEU A 63 1.18 -13.20 7.81
N THR A 64 2.47 -12.95 8.03
CA THR A 64 3.37 -13.81 8.79
C THR A 64 3.82 -13.18 10.11
N LYS A 65 3.81 -11.85 10.22
CA LYS A 65 4.22 -11.12 11.44
C LYS A 65 3.02 -10.93 12.40
N PRO A 66 3.21 -11.11 13.72
CA PRO A 66 2.15 -10.86 14.71
C PRO A 66 1.57 -9.46 14.58
N GLY A 67 0.24 -9.34 14.70
CA GLY A 67 -0.48 -8.07 14.55
C GLY A 67 -0.76 -7.66 13.10
N ASN A 68 -0.20 -8.38 12.12
CA ASN A 68 -0.32 -8.09 10.70
C ASN A 68 0.05 -6.63 10.36
N PRO A 69 1.32 -6.22 10.55
CA PRO A 69 1.77 -4.88 10.20
C PRO A 69 1.43 -4.53 8.75
N VAL A 70 1.06 -3.27 8.53
CA VAL A 70 0.70 -2.73 7.23
C VAL A 70 1.73 -1.69 6.83
N CYS A 71 2.36 -1.84 5.67
CA CYS A 71 3.41 -0.95 5.20
C CYS A 71 3.02 -0.23 3.90
N LEU A 72 3.55 0.98 3.76
CA LEU A 72 3.48 1.78 2.55
C LEU A 72 4.75 1.52 1.74
N PHE A 73 4.59 0.97 0.55
CA PHE A 73 5.67 0.63 -0.37
C PHE A 73 5.55 1.49 -1.62
N ASP A 74 6.65 2.12 -2.02
CA ASP A 74 6.75 2.92 -3.24
C ASP A 74 7.63 2.18 -4.25
N TRP A 75 7.06 1.74 -5.37
CA TRP A 75 7.81 1.04 -6.42
C TRP A 75 8.96 1.89 -6.97
N ASP A 76 8.81 3.22 -7.03
CA ASP A 76 9.86 4.11 -7.51
C ASP A 76 10.99 4.30 -6.47
N GLY A 77 10.77 3.89 -5.22
CA GLY A 77 11.80 3.89 -4.17
C GLY A 77 12.77 2.70 -4.25
N TRP A 78 12.52 1.72 -5.12
CA TRP A 78 13.32 0.50 -5.24
C TRP A 78 14.16 0.48 -6.53
N ASP A 79 15.07 1.46 -6.66
CA ASP A 79 15.84 1.73 -7.88
C ASP A 79 16.78 0.59 -8.33
N TRP A 80 17.30 -0.21 -7.40
CA TRP A 80 18.33 -1.23 -7.67
C TRP A 80 17.93 -2.62 -7.18
N PRO A 81 16.91 -3.26 -7.79
CA PRO A 81 16.34 -4.51 -7.31
C PRO A 81 17.32 -5.70 -7.33
N GLU A 82 18.41 -5.62 -8.10
CA GLU A 82 19.48 -6.61 -8.11
C GLU A 82 20.48 -6.45 -6.95
N ARG A 83 20.42 -5.36 -6.18
CA ARG A 83 21.33 -5.06 -5.07
C ARG A 83 20.61 -4.93 -3.74
N ASP A 84 19.45 -4.29 -3.75
CA ASP A 84 18.76 -3.87 -2.54
C ASP A 84 17.53 -4.73 -2.26
N SER A 85 17.25 -4.95 -0.97
CA SER A 85 15.98 -5.54 -0.52
C SER A 85 14.81 -4.60 -0.84
N PRO A 86 13.62 -5.11 -1.20
CA PRO A 86 12.44 -4.27 -1.37
C PRO A 86 12.10 -3.41 -0.14
N GLU A 87 12.55 -3.80 1.05
CA GLU A 87 12.32 -3.03 2.27
C GLU A 87 12.87 -1.58 2.21
N VAL A 88 13.85 -1.29 1.32
CA VAL A 88 14.36 0.08 1.15
C VAL A 88 13.31 1.05 0.60
N ALA A 89 12.28 0.53 -0.07
CA ALA A 89 11.16 1.29 -0.63
C ALA A 89 9.98 1.44 0.35
N VAL A 90 10.10 0.93 1.58
CA VAL A 90 9.06 1.09 2.60
C VAL A 90 9.24 2.41 3.33
N SER A 91 8.33 3.34 3.12
CA SER A 91 8.38 4.70 3.70
C SER A 91 7.58 4.86 4.99
N HIS A 92 6.60 3.98 5.23
CA HIS A 92 5.76 4.04 6.43
C HIS A 92 5.30 2.64 6.86
N THR A 93 5.05 2.45 8.16
CA THR A 93 4.47 1.20 8.68
C THR A 93 3.53 1.50 9.84
N VAL A 94 2.32 0.94 9.76
CA VAL A 94 1.36 0.87 10.87
C VAL A 94 1.52 -0.48 11.57
N PRO A 95 1.68 -0.52 12.91
CA PRO A 95 2.01 -1.74 13.63
C PRO A 95 1.01 -2.88 13.47
N THR A 96 -0.28 -2.56 13.24
CA THR A 96 -1.32 -3.58 13.08
C THR A 96 -2.33 -3.24 11.99
N LEU A 97 -2.86 -4.27 11.33
CA LEU A 97 -3.97 -4.14 10.39
C LEU A 97 -5.22 -3.52 11.04
N ALA A 98 -5.50 -3.89 12.29
CA ALA A 98 -6.65 -3.36 13.03
C ALA A 98 -6.53 -1.83 13.23
N GLU A 99 -5.35 -1.35 13.64
CA GLU A 99 -5.10 0.08 13.78
C GLU A 99 -5.20 0.80 12.44
N TRP A 100 -4.64 0.23 11.37
CA TRP A 100 -4.73 0.80 10.03
C TRP A 100 -6.19 0.94 9.58
N LEU A 101 -7.00 -0.10 9.78
CA LEU A 101 -8.44 -0.10 9.46
C LEU A 101 -9.23 0.90 10.29
N VAL A 102 -8.97 1.00 11.60
CA VAL A 102 -9.66 1.95 12.50
C VAL A 102 -9.32 3.38 12.12
N ARG A 103 -8.04 3.71 11.90
CA ARG A 103 -7.61 5.04 11.44
C ARG A 103 -8.37 5.43 10.18
N TRP A 104 -8.43 4.52 9.20
CA TRP A 104 -9.18 4.77 7.99
C TRP A 104 -10.69 4.96 8.25
N ALA A 105 -11.32 4.06 9.00
CA ALA A 105 -12.77 4.10 9.27
C ALA A 105 -13.20 5.38 10.01
N ASP A 106 -12.34 5.88 10.89
CA ASP A 106 -12.54 7.12 11.65
C ASP A 106 -12.19 8.39 10.84
N GLY A 107 -11.73 8.23 9.60
CA GLY A 107 -11.35 9.34 8.71
C GLY A 107 -10.01 9.99 9.07
N HIS A 108 -9.16 9.30 9.83
CA HIS A 108 -7.80 9.72 10.11
C HIS A 108 -6.88 9.47 8.91
N ASP A 109 -5.84 10.29 8.81
CA ASP A 109 -4.80 10.11 7.82
C ASP A 109 -4.02 8.82 8.10
N VAL A 110 -3.92 7.96 7.09
CA VAL A 110 -3.12 6.73 7.13
C VAL A 110 -1.73 6.94 6.51
N TRP A 111 -1.50 8.09 5.89
CA TRP A 111 -0.23 8.44 5.27
C TRP A 111 0.81 8.90 6.30
N PRO A 112 2.11 8.75 6.00
CA PRO A 112 3.13 9.43 6.78
C PRO A 112 2.89 10.94 6.75
N PRO A 113 3.23 11.67 7.83
CA PRO A 113 3.23 13.12 7.83
C PRO A 113 4.04 13.63 6.63
N LEU A 114 3.53 14.65 5.94
CA LEU A 114 4.35 15.36 4.95
C LEU A 114 5.49 16.04 5.70
N ASP A 115 6.73 15.61 5.46
CA ASP A 115 7.89 16.34 5.94
C ASP A 115 7.85 17.74 5.31
N HIS A 116 7.72 18.77 6.15
CA HIS A 116 7.91 20.15 5.73
C HIS A 116 9.42 20.38 5.56
N GLU A 117 9.95 20.10 4.37
CA GLU A 117 11.26 20.61 3.94
C GLU A 117 11.19 22.10 3.55
#